data_AF-A0A6V8ETL6-F1
#
_entry.id   AF-A0A6V8ETL6-F1
#
_cell.length_a   1.000
_cell.length_b   1.000
_cell.length_c   1.000
_cell.angle_alpha   90.00
_cell.angle_beta   90.00
_cell.angle_gamma   90.00
#
_symmetry.space_group_name_H-M   'P 1'
#
loop_
_entity.id
_entity.type
_entity.pdbx_description
1 polymer ?
#
loop_
_entity_poly.entity_id
_entity_poly.type
_entity_poly.pdbx_seq_one_letter_code
_entity_poly.pdbx_strand_id
1 'polypeptide(L)'
;MRKSIVCTIVACLLLAAMPYSVSADATEDIPTNAEATGVHDSLVAALSHADLVATLQGEGPFTVFAPTDQAFADAGIDLDTFDTPEENATLVDILLYHVYSGNVSSSEVTDGLSVEMVNGDSVSFTVADGVVKIGEATVTTADVNASNGIIHVIDKVLMPPADDPFAGIDCAATVGLTSDGYGFTPSIINIDVGQTVCWSWTEAGMAHNVKQVDGFQSSTYVADGVTSGAPATTVAFHYTFTENQTFYYACEPHVSMKMHGEIVVGDGGVDSSSDTKETEDAPGFVASTMVVAILGAVLFLGRRRSF
;
A
#
# COMPACT_ATOMS: atom_id res chain seq x y z
N MET A 1 16.38 87.60 -15.10
CA MET A 1 15.68 86.64 -14.22
C MET A 1 15.38 85.41 -15.08
N ARG A 2 16.08 84.27 -14.93
CA ARG A 2 15.76 83.13 -14.00
C ARG A 2 14.35 82.58 -14.30
N LYS A 3 14.08 81.34 -14.71
CA LYS A 3 14.64 79.99 -14.47
C LYS A 3 14.12 79.05 -15.60
N SER A 4 14.97 78.27 -16.27
CA SER A 4 15.38 76.88 -15.96
C SER A 4 14.30 75.82 -16.21
N ILE A 5 14.57 75.06 -17.27
CA ILE A 5 14.01 73.79 -17.72
C ILE A 5 14.14 72.74 -16.61
N VAL A 6 13.09 71.96 -16.35
CA VAL A 6 13.19 70.67 -15.66
C VAL A 6 12.43 69.66 -16.51
N CYS A 7 13.19 68.84 -17.21
CA CYS A 7 12.71 67.69 -17.99
C CYS A 7 12.71 66.49 -17.04
N THR A 8 11.55 65.90 -16.82
CA THR A 8 11.36 64.72 -15.95
C THR A 8 11.98 63.50 -16.63
N ILE A 9 13.19 63.10 -16.23
CA ILE A 9 13.75 61.80 -16.59
C ILE A 9 13.21 60.79 -15.58
N VAL A 10 12.19 60.03 -15.99
CA VAL A 10 11.80 58.79 -15.32
C VAL A 10 12.83 57.74 -15.69
N ALA A 11 13.83 57.55 -14.83
CA ALA A 11 14.71 56.39 -14.89
C ALA A 11 13.92 55.18 -14.39
N CYS A 12 13.30 54.44 -15.31
CA CYS A 12 12.84 53.08 -15.08
C CYS A 12 14.09 52.22 -14.87
N LEU A 13 14.48 52.00 -13.61
CA LEU A 13 15.45 50.97 -13.27
C LEU A 13 14.75 49.63 -13.48
N LEU A 14 14.85 49.09 -14.69
CA LEU A 14 14.68 47.67 -14.94
C LEU A 14 15.74 46.97 -14.07
N LEU A 15 15.34 46.52 -12.87
CA LEU A 15 15.98 45.33 -12.33
C LEU A 15 15.66 44.23 -13.34
N ALA A 16 16.57 44.02 -14.29
CA ALA A 16 16.68 42.72 -14.91
C ALA A 16 16.89 41.75 -13.73
N ALA A 17 15.86 40.98 -13.40
CA ALA A 17 16.05 39.75 -12.66
C ALA A 17 16.97 38.91 -13.54
N MET A 18 18.27 39.01 -13.27
CA MET A 18 19.24 38.07 -13.81
C MET A 18 18.70 36.71 -13.37
N PRO A 19 18.43 35.75 -14.27
CA PRO A 19 18.24 34.39 -13.83
C PRO A 19 19.53 34.03 -13.10
N TYR A 20 19.46 33.84 -11.78
CA TYR A 20 20.54 33.22 -11.03
C TYR A 20 20.71 31.84 -11.65
N SER A 21 21.62 31.75 -12.60
CA SER A 21 22.06 30.48 -13.14
C SER A 21 23.01 29.96 -12.07
N VAL A 22 22.46 29.37 -11.01
CA VAL A 22 23.27 28.51 -10.16
C VAL A 22 23.64 27.32 -11.04
N SER A 23 24.85 27.38 -11.59
CA SER A 23 25.49 26.21 -12.15
C SER A 23 26.00 25.41 -10.97
N ALA A 24 25.63 24.14 -10.88
CA ALA A 24 26.34 23.23 -9.99
C ALA A 24 27.84 23.20 -10.34
N ASP A 25 28.67 23.06 -9.31
CA ASP A 25 30.10 22.87 -9.43
C ASP A 25 30.41 21.38 -9.35
N ALA A 26 30.88 20.80 -10.45
CA ALA A 26 31.23 19.39 -10.52
C ALA A 26 32.41 19.00 -9.59
N THR A 27 33.08 19.97 -8.97
CA THR A 27 34.13 19.73 -7.96
C THR A 27 33.60 19.68 -6.53
N GLU A 28 32.36 20.09 -6.29
CA GLU A 28 31.69 20.06 -4.98
C GLU A 28 30.82 18.81 -4.83
N ASP A 29 30.60 18.34 -3.61
CA ASP A 29 29.73 17.19 -3.33
C ASP A 29 28.23 17.50 -3.54
N ILE A 30 27.39 16.47 -3.51
CA ILE A 30 25.96 16.59 -3.75
C ILE A 30 25.26 17.53 -2.74
N PRO A 31 25.41 17.36 -1.40
CA PRO A 31 24.80 18.28 -0.45
C PRO A 31 25.22 19.74 -0.65
N THR A 32 26.51 19.99 -0.87
CA THR A 32 27.06 21.34 -1.11
C THR A 32 26.48 21.97 -2.37
N ASN A 33 26.33 21.20 -3.45
CA ASN A 33 25.67 21.66 -4.67
C ASN A 33 24.18 21.96 -4.45
N ALA A 34 23.47 21.11 -3.71
CA ALA A 34 22.05 21.32 -3.40
C ALA A 34 21.84 22.64 -2.62
N GLU A 35 22.66 22.88 -1.59
CA GLU A 35 22.66 24.12 -0.81
C GLU A 35 22.90 25.36 -1.68
N ALA A 36 23.82 25.28 -2.65
CA ALA A 36 24.17 26.41 -3.50
C ALA A 36 23.03 26.84 -4.45
N THR A 37 22.07 25.96 -4.74
CA THR A 37 21.00 26.20 -5.73
C THR A 37 19.92 27.18 -5.26
N GLY A 38 19.69 27.29 -3.95
CA GLY A 38 18.61 28.10 -3.36
C GLY A 38 17.19 27.69 -3.77
N VAL A 39 17.01 26.48 -4.31
CA VAL A 39 15.70 25.87 -4.64
C VAL A 39 15.52 24.47 -4.03
N HIS A 40 16.46 24.08 -3.15
CA HIS A 40 16.50 22.80 -2.44
C HIS A 40 16.70 23.03 -0.92
N ASP A 41 16.30 24.19 -0.41
CA ASP A 41 16.42 24.53 1.02
C ASP A 41 15.66 23.50 1.90
N SER A 42 14.48 23.05 1.45
CA SER A 42 13.68 22.01 2.12
C SER A 42 14.38 20.65 2.12
N LEU A 43 15.02 20.27 1.01
CA LEU A 43 15.77 19.02 0.92
C LEU A 43 16.98 19.02 1.86
N VAL A 44 17.75 20.12 1.87
CA VAL A 44 18.91 20.27 2.76
C VAL A 44 18.50 20.24 4.23
N ALA A 45 17.40 20.92 4.58
CA ALA A 45 16.84 20.90 5.92
C ALA A 45 16.42 19.47 6.33
N ALA A 46 15.75 18.73 5.44
CA ALA A 46 15.34 17.35 5.67
C ALA A 46 16.55 16.42 5.85
N LEU A 47 17.58 16.54 5.02
CA LEU A 47 18.82 15.77 5.14
C LEU A 47 19.55 16.05 6.46
N SER A 48 19.54 17.30 6.91
CA SER A 48 20.12 17.70 8.19
C SER A 48 19.33 17.16 9.37
N HIS A 49 18.00 17.21 9.30
CA HIS A 49 17.09 16.66 10.32
C HIS A 49 17.24 15.13 10.45
N ALA A 50 17.41 14.44 9.32
CA ALA A 50 17.57 12.99 9.24
C ALA A 50 19.02 12.49 9.45
N ASP A 51 19.98 13.38 9.72
CA ASP A 51 21.42 13.08 9.86
C ASP A 51 22.03 12.31 8.65
N LEU A 52 21.55 12.62 7.44
CA LEU A 52 21.98 11.98 6.19
C LEU A 52 23.04 12.77 5.41
N VAL A 53 23.35 14.00 5.83
CA VAL A 53 24.33 14.86 5.14
C VAL A 53 25.68 14.17 4.99
N ALA A 54 26.22 13.62 6.08
CA ALA A 54 27.52 12.93 6.05
C ALA A 54 27.51 11.68 5.14
N THR A 55 26.37 10.99 5.05
CA THR A 55 26.19 9.82 4.17
C THR A 55 26.29 10.24 2.70
N LEU A 56 25.62 11.32 2.31
CA LEU A 56 25.65 11.85 0.94
C LEU A 56 26.94 12.61 0.59
N GLN A 57 27.79 12.92 1.56
CA GLN A 57 29.17 13.39 1.35
C GLN A 57 30.17 12.25 1.17
N GLY A 58 29.75 10.99 1.36
CA GLY A 58 30.60 9.81 1.23
C GLY A 58 31.14 9.58 -0.19
N GLU A 59 32.00 8.57 -0.33
CA GLU A 59 32.50 8.13 -1.62
C GLU A 59 31.35 7.57 -2.48
N GLY A 60 31.07 8.25 -3.60
CA GLY A 60 30.07 7.83 -4.58
C GLY A 60 30.57 6.75 -5.55
N PRO A 61 29.91 6.58 -6.70
CA PRO A 61 28.93 7.48 -7.28
C PRO A 61 27.52 7.33 -6.68
N PHE A 62 26.86 8.46 -6.42
CA PHE A 62 25.43 8.52 -6.13
C PHE A 62 24.68 9.17 -7.29
N THR A 63 23.42 8.79 -7.48
CA THR A 63 22.47 9.56 -8.29
C THR A 63 21.34 10.00 -7.39
N VAL A 64 21.17 11.32 -7.22
CA VAL A 64 20.15 11.89 -6.33
C VAL A 64 19.08 12.58 -7.15
N PHE A 65 17.83 12.18 -6.93
CA PHE A 65 16.66 12.83 -7.51
C PHE A 65 16.20 13.92 -6.54
N ALA A 66 16.66 15.16 -6.72
CA ALA A 66 16.46 16.24 -5.79
C ALA A 66 15.11 16.95 -6.04
N PRO A 67 14.13 16.88 -5.13
CA PRO A 67 12.87 17.62 -5.28
C PRO A 67 13.10 19.10 -5.00
N THR A 68 12.47 19.96 -5.79
CA THR A 68 12.45 21.41 -5.50
C THR A 68 11.69 21.72 -4.20
N ASP A 69 11.91 22.90 -3.62
CA ASP A 69 11.15 23.36 -2.45
C ASP A 69 9.64 23.41 -2.71
N GLN A 70 9.23 23.70 -3.95
CA GLN A 70 7.82 23.64 -4.35
C GLN A 70 7.28 22.20 -4.31
N ALA A 71 8.09 21.20 -4.68
CA ALA A 71 7.71 19.79 -4.61
C ALA A 71 7.47 19.34 -3.16
N PHE A 72 8.32 19.78 -2.23
CA PHE A 72 8.12 19.53 -0.79
C PHE A 72 6.83 20.19 -0.28
N ALA A 73 6.60 21.44 -0.65
CA ALA A 73 5.37 22.15 -0.28
C ALA A 73 4.10 21.46 -0.84
N ASP A 74 4.14 21.01 -2.10
CA ASP A 74 3.02 20.32 -2.75
C ASP A 74 2.79 18.92 -2.15
N ALA A 75 3.84 18.27 -1.65
CA ALA A 75 3.74 17.01 -0.91
C ALA A 75 3.19 17.20 0.51
N GLY A 76 3.13 18.43 1.02
CA GLY A 76 2.68 18.71 2.39
C GLY A 76 3.63 18.20 3.48
N ILE A 77 4.91 18.02 3.15
CA ILE A 77 5.93 17.61 4.12
C ILE A 77 6.30 18.81 4.98
N ASP A 78 5.95 18.74 6.25
CA ASP A 78 6.34 19.70 7.27
C ASP A 78 7.31 19.02 8.24
N LEU A 79 8.57 19.48 8.28
CA LEU A 79 9.60 18.87 9.13
C LEU A 79 9.25 18.98 10.62
N ASP A 80 8.46 19.97 11.02
CA ASP A 80 7.99 20.14 12.40
C ASP A 80 6.99 19.05 12.81
N THR A 81 6.48 18.22 11.88
CA THR A 81 5.64 17.07 12.21
C THR A 81 6.43 15.77 12.40
N PHE A 82 7.75 15.78 12.23
CA PHE A 82 8.61 14.60 12.37
C PHE A 82 9.30 14.59 13.74
N ASP A 83 8.50 14.49 14.80
CA ASP A 83 8.95 14.64 16.19
C ASP A 83 9.13 13.30 16.93
N THR A 84 8.59 12.21 16.39
CA THR A 84 8.73 10.85 16.95
C THR A 84 9.81 10.05 16.23
N PRO A 85 10.38 9.02 16.87
CA PRO A 85 11.30 8.10 16.21
C PRO A 85 10.71 7.43 14.96
N GLU A 86 9.42 7.09 15.00
CA GLU A 86 8.71 6.43 13.90
C GLU A 86 8.50 7.38 12.70
N GLU A 87 8.09 8.63 12.96
CA GLU A 87 8.01 9.65 11.91
C GLU A 87 9.39 9.91 11.32
N ASN A 88 10.43 10.08 12.15
CA ASN A 88 11.80 10.29 11.66
C ASN A 88 12.32 9.12 10.82
N ALA A 89 11.97 7.88 11.18
CA ALA A 89 12.29 6.71 10.35
C ALA A 89 11.60 6.79 8.98
N THR A 90 10.34 7.25 8.95
CA THR A 90 9.60 7.49 7.69
C THR A 90 10.28 8.57 6.84
N LEU A 91 10.75 9.66 7.45
CA LEU A 91 11.48 10.70 6.73
C LEU A 91 12.79 10.17 6.14
N VAL A 92 13.57 9.41 6.92
CA VAL A 92 14.80 8.76 6.45
C VAL A 92 14.51 7.86 5.26
N ASP A 93 13.46 7.03 5.34
CA ASP A 93 13.05 6.13 4.27
C ASP A 93 12.69 6.91 2.98
N ILE A 94 11.86 7.96 3.09
CA ILE A 94 11.52 8.84 1.98
C ILE A 94 12.79 9.46 1.37
N LEU A 95 13.71 9.98 2.18
CA LEU A 95 14.94 10.62 1.66
C LEU A 95 15.86 9.60 0.97
N LEU A 96 15.99 8.39 1.51
CA LEU A 96 16.79 7.33 0.89
C LEU A 96 16.15 6.81 -0.41
N TYR A 97 14.83 6.90 -0.56
CA TYR A 97 14.14 6.58 -1.82
C TYR A 97 14.39 7.60 -2.94
N HIS A 98 15.05 8.73 -2.65
CA HIS A 98 15.54 9.67 -3.67
C HIS A 98 16.99 9.42 -4.07
N VAL A 99 17.66 8.44 -3.45
CA VAL A 99 19.08 8.16 -3.68
C VAL A 99 19.24 6.81 -4.33
N TYR A 100 19.97 6.76 -5.43
CA TYR A 100 20.45 5.54 -6.06
C TYR A 100 21.96 5.40 -5.84
N SER A 101 22.40 4.23 -5.37
CA SER A 101 23.83 3.92 -5.22
C SER A 101 24.42 3.47 -6.55
N GLY A 102 24.75 4.45 -7.38
CA GLY A 102 25.36 4.25 -8.68
C GLY A 102 25.26 5.51 -9.52
N ASN A 103 25.66 5.38 -10.78
CA ASN A 103 25.57 6.46 -11.74
C ASN A 103 24.47 6.15 -12.78
N VAL A 104 23.47 7.00 -12.89
CA VAL A 104 22.46 6.96 -13.95
C VAL A 104 22.41 8.34 -14.58
N SER A 105 23.11 8.49 -15.71
CA SER A 105 22.98 9.70 -16.53
C SER A 105 21.69 9.67 -17.36
N SER A 106 21.20 10.82 -17.80
CA SER A 106 20.01 10.90 -18.65
C SER A 106 20.16 10.10 -19.95
N SER A 107 21.40 9.90 -20.42
CA SER A 107 21.73 9.12 -21.62
C SER A 107 21.57 7.61 -21.44
N GLU A 108 21.58 7.13 -20.20
CA GLU A 108 21.40 5.72 -19.84
C GLU A 108 19.93 5.40 -19.50
N VAL A 109 19.10 6.42 -19.34
CA VAL A 109 17.67 6.27 -19.04
C VAL A 109 16.93 5.82 -20.30
N THR A 110 16.32 4.65 -20.23
CA THR A 110 15.38 4.14 -21.24
C THR A 110 13.98 3.99 -20.65
N ASP A 111 12.95 4.03 -21.49
CA ASP A 111 11.58 3.76 -21.06
C ASP A 111 11.48 2.38 -20.39
N GLY A 112 10.88 2.32 -19.20
CA GLY A 112 10.75 1.10 -18.41
C GLY A 112 12.03 0.65 -17.68
N LEU A 113 13.11 1.45 -17.70
CA LEU A 113 14.26 1.20 -16.84
C LEU A 113 13.80 1.24 -15.37
N SER A 114 14.16 0.25 -14.57
CA SER A 114 13.86 0.21 -13.14
C SER A 114 15.17 0.14 -12.35
N VAL A 115 15.25 0.92 -11.28
CA VAL A 115 16.41 1.00 -10.39
C VAL A 115 15.98 0.79 -8.95
N GLU A 116 16.79 0.05 -8.19
CA GLU A 116 16.61 -0.15 -6.75
C GLU A 116 17.27 1.00 -6.00
N MET A 117 16.48 1.76 -5.24
CA MET A 117 16.93 2.90 -4.45
C MET A 117 17.62 2.45 -3.16
N VAL A 118 18.29 3.36 -2.46
CA VAL A 118 19.05 3.03 -1.24
C VAL A 118 18.16 2.51 -0.10
N ASN A 119 16.87 2.89 -0.08
CA ASN A 119 15.93 2.34 0.89
C ASN A 119 15.52 0.88 0.60
N GLY A 120 15.85 0.34 -0.58
CA GLY A 120 15.53 -1.02 -1.01
C GLY A 120 14.34 -1.13 -1.97
N ASP A 121 13.57 -0.05 -2.16
CA ASP A 121 12.45 -0.04 -3.10
C ASP A 121 12.89 0.27 -4.53
N SER A 122 12.16 -0.28 -5.49
CA SER A 122 12.43 -0.04 -6.90
C SER A 122 11.53 1.05 -7.47
N VAL A 123 12.12 1.96 -8.25
CA VAL A 123 11.41 3.01 -8.98
C VAL A 123 11.71 2.89 -10.48
N SER A 124 10.67 3.09 -11.30
CA SER A 124 10.77 2.97 -12.75
C SER A 124 10.79 4.33 -13.45
N PHE A 125 11.57 4.42 -14.51
CA PHE A 125 11.59 5.55 -15.43
C PHE A 125 10.54 5.38 -16.53
N THR A 126 9.91 6.49 -16.90
CA THR A 126 9.04 6.59 -18.08
C THR A 126 9.60 7.66 -19.00
N VAL A 127 9.80 7.32 -20.28
CA VAL A 127 10.29 8.26 -21.29
C VAL A 127 9.23 8.37 -22.38
N ALA A 128 8.46 9.47 -22.36
CA ALA A 128 7.38 9.72 -23.30
C ALA A 128 7.43 11.16 -23.81
N ASP A 129 7.27 11.36 -25.11
CA ASP A 129 7.20 12.67 -25.76
C ASP A 129 8.37 13.63 -25.44
N GLY A 130 9.57 13.06 -25.21
CA GLY A 130 10.77 13.82 -24.85
C GLY A 130 10.82 14.29 -23.39
N VAL A 131 9.88 13.84 -22.57
CA VAL A 131 9.84 14.06 -21.12
C VAL A 131 10.28 12.79 -20.41
N VAL A 132 11.21 12.93 -19.46
CA VAL A 132 11.66 11.85 -18.59
C VAL A 132 10.98 11.99 -17.24
N LYS A 133 10.40 10.90 -16.75
CA LYS A 133 9.83 10.78 -15.42
C LYS A 133 10.47 9.64 -14.66
N ILE A 134 10.52 9.79 -13.34
CA ILE A 134 10.87 8.74 -12.38
C ILE A 134 9.68 8.58 -11.43
N GLY A 135 9.05 7.41 -11.45
CA GLY A 135 7.72 7.23 -10.85
C GLY A 135 6.72 8.24 -11.43
N GLU A 136 6.14 9.07 -10.58
CA GLU A 136 5.23 10.15 -10.99
C GLU A 136 5.92 11.52 -11.17
N ALA A 137 7.18 11.65 -10.76
CA ALA A 137 7.92 12.90 -10.77
C ALA A 137 8.56 13.15 -12.14
N THR A 138 8.43 14.37 -12.65
CA THR A 138 9.08 14.81 -13.89
C THR A 138 10.48 15.33 -13.59
N VAL A 139 11.47 14.86 -14.35
CA VAL A 139 12.83 15.40 -14.29
C VAL A 139 12.85 16.75 -15.02
N THR A 140 13.03 17.83 -14.27
CA THR A 140 13.03 19.22 -14.79
C THR A 140 14.42 19.66 -15.24
N THR A 141 15.47 19.22 -14.53
CA THR A 141 16.87 19.45 -14.88
C THR A 141 17.63 18.15 -14.68
N ALA A 142 18.24 17.61 -15.73
CA ALA A 142 19.00 16.38 -15.67
C ALA A 142 20.51 16.64 -15.74
N ASP A 143 21.29 15.65 -15.33
CA ASP A 143 22.76 15.60 -15.47
C ASP A 143 23.49 16.78 -14.79
N VAL A 144 23.08 17.11 -13.57
CA VAL A 144 23.81 18.08 -12.74
C VAL A 144 24.97 17.35 -12.06
N ASN A 145 26.16 17.43 -12.65
CA ASN A 145 27.35 16.75 -12.13
C ASN A 145 27.80 17.30 -10.77
N ALA A 146 28.16 16.39 -9.86
CA ALA A 146 28.82 16.64 -8.59
C ALA A 146 30.08 15.76 -8.47
N SER A 147 30.95 16.06 -7.50
CA SER A 147 32.22 15.35 -7.31
C SER A 147 32.03 13.87 -6.95
N ASN A 148 30.93 13.54 -6.29
CA ASN A 148 30.57 12.20 -5.85
C ASN A 148 29.30 11.65 -6.53
N GLY A 149 28.87 12.21 -7.65
CA GLY A 149 27.69 11.69 -8.35
C GLY A 149 27.01 12.63 -9.35
N ILE A 150 25.71 12.40 -9.54
CA ILE A 150 24.82 13.19 -10.40
C ILE A 150 23.56 13.57 -9.63
N ILE A 151 23.08 14.80 -9.84
CA ILE A 151 21.80 15.27 -9.36
C ILE A 151 20.83 15.40 -10.55
N HIS A 152 19.61 14.90 -10.38
CA HIS A 152 18.49 15.15 -11.28
C HIS A 152 17.41 15.89 -10.50
N VAL A 153 17.06 17.11 -10.91
CA VAL A 153 16.04 17.92 -10.25
C VAL A 153 14.66 17.45 -10.67
N ILE A 154 13.79 17.18 -9.71
CA ILE A 154 12.43 16.68 -9.94
C ILE A 154 11.35 17.64 -9.41
N ASP A 155 10.17 17.61 -10.02
CA ASP A 155 9.03 18.47 -9.67
C ASP A 155 8.11 17.90 -8.58
N LYS A 156 8.35 16.67 -8.13
CA LYS A 156 7.53 15.98 -7.12
C LYS A 156 8.40 15.13 -6.20
N VAL A 157 8.05 15.06 -4.92
CA VAL A 157 8.68 14.14 -3.96
C VAL A 157 8.31 12.70 -4.32
N LEU A 158 9.31 11.83 -4.40
CA LEU A 158 9.14 10.39 -4.53
C LEU A 158 8.68 9.82 -3.19
N MET A 159 7.49 9.24 -3.18
CA MET A 159 7.00 8.51 -2.03
C MET A 159 7.33 7.03 -2.23
N PRO A 160 8.04 6.40 -1.29
CA PRO A 160 8.21 4.94 -1.26
C PRO A 160 6.84 4.27 -1.41
N PRO A 161 6.74 3.13 -2.11
CA PRO A 161 5.55 2.30 -1.99
C PRO A 161 5.30 2.04 -0.49
N ALA A 162 4.04 2.03 -0.06
CA ALA A 162 3.74 1.68 1.31
C ALA A 162 4.36 0.30 1.59
N ASP A 163 5.16 0.20 2.66
CA ASP A 163 5.75 -1.06 3.12
C ASP A 163 4.65 -2.12 3.12
N ASP A 164 4.68 -3.02 2.13
CA ASP A 164 3.79 -4.17 2.15
C ASP A 164 4.41 -5.12 3.17
N PRO A 165 3.81 -5.27 4.37
CA PRO A 165 4.41 -6.10 5.39
C PRO A 165 4.34 -7.59 5.01
N PHE A 166 3.73 -7.91 3.87
CA PHE A 166 3.66 -9.24 3.27
C PHE A 166 4.50 -9.36 2.00
N ALA A 167 5.48 -8.48 1.76
CA ALA A 167 6.40 -8.61 0.63
C ALA A 167 7.00 -10.04 0.56
N GLY A 168 6.79 -10.73 -0.56
CA GLY A 168 7.21 -12.12 -0.77
C GLY A 168 6.25 -13.20 -0.25
N ILE A 169 5.09 -12.82 0.30
CA ILE A 169 4.03 -13.71 0.78
C ILE A 169 2.82 -13.57 -0.14
N ASP A 170 2.37 -14.68 -0.72
CA ASP A 170 1.16 -14.70 -1.55
C ASP A 170 -0.10 -14.85 -0.67
N CYS A 171 -0.68 -13.71 -0.30
CA CYS A 171 -1.92 -13.63 0.46
C CYS A 171 -3.12 -13.90 -0.45
N ALA A 172 -3.79 -15.04 -0.29
CA ALA A 172 -5.04 -15.32 -1.01
C ALA A 172 -6.19 -14.40 -0.54
N ALA A 173 -6.11 -13.92 0.70
CA ALA A 173 -6.99 -12.90 1.23
C ALA A 173 -6.29 -12.08 2.33
N THR A 174 -6.66 -10.81 2.43
CA THR A 174 -6.21 -9.90 3.49
C THR A 174 -7.40 -9.46 4.35
N VAL A 175 -7.26 -9.63 5.66
CA VAL A 175 -8.22 -9.20 6.68
C VAL A 175 -7.69 -7.92 7.33
N GLY A 176 -8.50 -6.88 7.29
CA GLY A 176 -8.28 -5.66 8.07
C GLY A 176 -9.32 -5.49 9.16
N LEU A 177 -9.41 -4.26 9.65
CA LEU A 177 -10.45 -3.82 10.58
C LEU A 177 -11.57 -3.09 9.81
N THR A 178 -12.79 -3.20 10.30
CA THR A 178 -13.91 -2.36 9.84
C THR A 178 -13.58 -0.89 10.07
N SER A 179 -14.23 0.01 9.33
CA SER A 179 -13.97 1.46 9.43
C SER A 179 -14.22 2.06 10.81
N ASP A 180 -15.06 1.42 11.63
CA ASP A 180 -15.32 1.79 13.03
C ASP A 180 -14.37 1.10 14.02
N GLY A 181 -13.48 0.22 13.56
CA GLY A 181 -12.50 -0.51 14.36
C GLY A 181 -13.06 -1.66 15.19
N TYR A 182 -14.36 -1.96 15.14
CA TYR A 182 -14.99 -2.95 16.05
C TYR A 182 -15.17 -4.35 15.45
N GLY A 183 -14.73 -4.57 14.22
CA GLY A 183 -14.92 -5.82 13.48
C GLY A 183 -13.72 -6.16 12.60
N PHE A 184 -13.60 -7.43 12.21
CA PHE A 184 -12.74 -7.83 11.11
C PHE A 184 -13.47 -7.63 9.77
N THR A 185 -12.74 -7.22 8.74
CA THR A 185 -13.26 -7.11 7.37
C THR A 185 -12.28 -7.66 6.35
N PRO A 186 -12.68 -8.64 5.51
CA PRO A 186 -13.91 -9.42 5.63
C PRO A 186 -13.94 -10.25 6.93
N SER A 187 -15.13 -10.54 7.45
CA SER A 187 -15.31 -11.38 8.64
C SER A 187 -15.40 -12.88 8.32
N ILE A 188 -15.68 -13.24 7.06
CA ILE A 188 -15.69 -14.61 6.57
C ILE A 188 -14.90 -14.66 5.26
N ILE A 189 -13.95 -15.58 5.17
CA ILE A 189 -13.14 -15.82 3.98
C ILE A 189 -13.28 -17.27 3.56
N ASN A 190 -13.30 -17.51 2.25
CA ASN A 190 -13.15 -18.85 1.68
C ASN A 190 -11.83 -18.89 0.90
N ILE A 191 -10.99 -19.89 1.18
CA ILE A 191 -9.71 -20.13 0.50
C ILE A 191 -9.54 -21.61 0.14
N ASP A 192 -8.64 -21.90 -0.78
CA ASP A 192 -8.21 -23.27 -1.08
C ASP A 192 -7.16 -23.77 -0.08
N VAL A 193 -7.07 -25.10 0.07
CA VAL A 193 -6.02 -25.73 0.88
C VAL A 193 -4.65 -25.38 0.31
N GLY A 194 -3.73 -24.95 1.18
CA GLY A 194 -2.37 -24.50 0.85
C GLY A 194 -2.24 -22.98 0.71
N GLN A 195 -3.34 -22.23 0.78
CA GLN A 195 -3.32 -20.77 0.66
C GLN A 195 -3.04 -20.07 2.00
N THR A 196 -2.54 -18.84 1.91
CA THR A 196 -2.22 -17.98 3.05
C THR A 196 -3.27 -16.91 3.25
N VAL A 197 -3.71 -16.70 4.49
CA VAL A 197 -4.47 -15.50 4.88
C VAL A 197 -3.55 -14.57 5.64
N CYS A 198 -3.68 -13.28 5.33
CA CYS A 198 -2.90 -12.21 5.92
C CYS A 198 -3.83 -11.28 6.70
N TRP A 199 -3.39 -10.81 7.86
CA TRP A 199 -4.11 -9.87 8.73
C TRP A 199 -3.24 -8.64 8.89
N SER A 200 -3.74 -7.48 8.45
CA SER A 200 -3.01 -6.23 8.52
C SER A 200 -3.88 -5.06 8.96
N TRP A 201 -3.33 -4.28 9.88
CA TRP A 201 -3.81 -2.95 10.24
C TRP A 201 -2.65 -2.16 10.82
N THR A 202 -2.70 -0.84 10.65
CA THR A 202 -1.68 0.10 11.12
C THR A 202 -2.37 1.20 11.90
N GLU A 203 -1.81 1.58 13.05
CA GLU A 203 -2.28 2.70 13.88
C GLU A 203 -3.79 2.64 14.21
N ALA A 204 -4.29 1.44 14.48
CA ALA A 204 -5.67 1.27 14.90
C ALA A 204 -5.94 2.07 16.19
N GLY A 205 -7.12 2.68 16.30
CA GLY A 205 -7.51 3.48 17.46
C GLY A 205 -7.55 2.73 18.79
N MET A 206 -7.47 1.39 18.75
CA MET A 206 -7.32 0.52 19.91
C MET A 206 -6.54 -0.75 19.52
N ALA A 207 -6.08 -1.50 20.51
CA ALA A 207 -5.26 -2.69 20.27
C ALA A 207 -6.11 -3.90 19.85
N HIS A 208 -5.66 -4.62 18.82
CA HIS A 208 -6.30 -5.82 18.29
C HIS A 208 -5.32 -6.99 18.19
N ASN A 209 -5.83 -8.22 18.11
CA ASN A 209 -5.05 -9.39 17.72
C ASN A 209 -5.93 -10.42 17.02
N VAL A 210 -5.29 -11.42 16.43
CA VAL A 210 -5.91 -12.64 15.91
C VAL A 210 -5.60 -13.75 16.90
N LYS A 211 -6.60 -14.43 17.43
CA LYS A 211 -6.40 -15.59 18.31
C LYS A 211 -7.43 -16.67 18.01
N GLN A 212 -6.95 -17.89 17.77
CA GLN A 212 -7.80 -19.03 17.43
C GLN A 212 -8.77 -19.38 18.58
N VAL A 213 -10.02 -19.67 18.21
CA VAL A 213 -11.08 -20.12 19.12
C VAL A 213 -11.65 -21.46 18.65
N ASP A 214 -12.27 -22.20 19.57
CA ASP A 214 -12.69 -23.60 19.36
C ASP A 214 -14.00 -23.76 18.54
N GLY A 215 -14.59 -22.67 18.07
CA GLY A 215 -15.84 -22.72 17.31
C GLY A 215 -16.37 -21.35 16.88
N PHE A 216 -17.47 -21.37 16.12
CA PHE A 216 -18.13 -20.17 15.61
C PHE A 216 -18.53 -19.21 16.73
N GLN A 217 -17.97 -18.00 16.69
CA GLN A 217 -18.20 -16.94 17.69
C GLN A 217 -17.94 -17.37 19.15
N SER A 218 -17.05 -18.35 19.34
CA SER A 218 -16.66 -18.85 20.65
C SER A 218 -15.76 -17.86 21.38
N SER A 219 -15.89 -17.81 22.70
CA SER A 219 -14.97 -17.09 23.60
C SER A 219 -13.92 -18.00 24.22
N THR A 220 -13.85 -19.27 23.82
CA THR A 220 -12.89 -20.25 24.32
C THR A 220 -11.71 -20.36 23.36
N TYR A 221 -10.52 -20.01 23.83
CA TYR A 221 -9.31 -20.09 23.01
C TYR A 221 -8.79 -21.52 22.92
N VAL A 222 -8.30 -21.89 21.73
CA VAL A 222 -7.59 -23.15 21.53
C VAL A 222 -6.22 -23.05 22.22
N ALA A 223 -5.90 -24.02 23.08
CA ALA A 223 -4.59 -24.11 23.71
C ALA A 223 -3.51 -24.32 22.63
N ASP A 224 -2.43 -23.55 22.69
CA ASP A 224 -1.36 -23.53 21.68
C ASP A 224 -1.86 -23.27 20.24
N GLY A 225 -3.03 -22.63 20.11
CA GLY A 225 -3.63 -22.26 18.84
C GLY A 225 -2.90 -21.12 18.14
N VAL A 226 -3.26 -20.91 16.88
CA VAL A 226 -2.71 -19.84 16.04
C VAL A 226 -3.02 -18.47 16.64
N THR A 227 -2.01 -17.60 16.72
CA THR A 227 -2.16 -16.25 17.27
C THR A 227 -1.19 -15.26 16.63
N SER A 228 -1.62 -14.01 16.46
CA SER A 228 -0.75 -12.89 16.09
C SER A 228 0.06 -12.35 17.27
N GLY A 229 -0.09 -12.94 18.47
CA GLY A 229 0.61 -12.54 19.69
C GLY A 229 -0.22 -11.61 20.57
N ALA A 230 0.47 -10.72 21.30
CA ALA A 230 -0.16 -9.74 22.17
C ALA A 230 -0.96 -8.71 21.36
N PRO A 231 -2.06 -8.16 21.90
CA PRO A 231 -2.81 -7.10 21.24
C PRO A 231 -1.93 -5.87 20.91
N ALA A 232 -2.01 -5.39 19.67
CA ALA A 232 -1.27 -4.24 19.18
C ALA A 232 -2.12 -3.36 18.26
N THR A 233 -1.77 -2.08 18.17
CA THR A 233 -2.41 -1.11 17.26
C THR A 233 -1.90 -1.23 15.83
N THR A 234 -0.76 -1.91 15.63
CA THR A 234 -0.22 -2.27 14.32
C THR A 234 0.09 -3.76 14.33
N VAL A 235 -0.44 -4.49 13.34
CA VAL A 235 -0.20 -5.93 13.18
C VAL A 235 0.01 -6.23 11.71
N ALA A 236 1.01 -7.05 11.43
CA ALA A 236 1.13 -7.79 10.19
C ALA A 236 1.35 -9.27 10.54
N PHE A 237 0.32 -10.07 10.33
CA PHE A 237 0.32 -11.48 10.69
C PHE A 237 -0.18 -12.30 9.51
N HIS A 238 0.43 -13.45 9.24
CA HIS A 238 -0.02 -14.33 8.17
C HIS A 238 0.02 -15.78 8.64
N TYR A 239 -0.85 -16.60 8.05
CA TYR A 239 -0.88 -18.03 8.33
C TYR A 239 -1.30 -18.81 7.09
N THR A 240 -0.52 -19.84 6.75
CA THR A 240 -0.80 -20.74 5.63
C THR A 240 -1.58 -21.95 6.10
N PHE A 241 -2.77 -22.14 5.55
CA PHE A 241 -3.66 -23.24 5.92
C PHE A 241 -3.36 -24.45 5.05
N THR A 242 -2.85 -25.52 5.65
CA THR A 242 -2.44 -26.74 4.91
C THR A 242 -3.42 -27.90 5.05
N GLU A 243 -4.47 -27.73 5.86
CA GLU A 243 -5.50 -28.73 6.11
C GLU A 243 -6.88 -28.21 5.68
N ASN A 244 -7.76 -29.13 5.27
CA ASN A 244 -9.16 -28.82 4.97
C ASN A 244 -9.94 -28.69 6.28
N GLN A 245 -10.37 -27.48 6.62
CA GLN A 245 -10.96 -27.16 7.91
C GLN A 245 -11.75 -25.86 7.86
N THR A 246 -12.57 -25.62 8.88
CA THR A 246 -13.04 -24.28 9.21
C THR A 246 -12.24 -23.75 10.40
N PHE A 247 -11.55 -22.63 10.23
CA PHE A 247 -10.78 -21.96 11.25
C PHE A 247 -11.55 -20.77 11.82
N TYR A 248 -11.72 -20.74 13.14
CA TYR A 248 -12.38 -19.65 13.85
C TYR A 248 -11.37 -18.86 14.67
N TYR A 249 -11.49 -17.54 14.68
CA TYR A 249 -10.65 -16.66 15.48
C TYR A 249 -11.45 -15.49 16.05
N ALA A 250 -10.90 -14.91 17.11
CA ALA A 250 -11.45 -13.73 17.77
C ALA A 250 -10.34 -12.72 18.07
N CYS A 251 -10.75 -11.47 18.28
CA CYS A 251 -9.89 -10.46 18.89
C CYS A 251 -10.03 -10.55 20.41
N GLU A 252 -8.96 -10.88 21.12
CA GLU A 252 -9.02 -11.16 22.57
C GLU A 252 -9.56 -9.98 23.41
N PRO A 253 -9.09 -8.73 23.20
CA PRO A 253 -9.66 -7.57 23.90
C PRO A 253 -11.16 -7.34 23.62
N HIS A 254 -11.68 -7.85 22.50
CA HIS A 254 -13.00 -7.51 21.97
C HIS A 254 -13.91 -8.74 21.77
N VAL A 255 -13.55 -9.88 22.35
CA VAL A 255 -14.30 -11.13 22.24
C VAL A 255 -15.72 -10.99 22.83
N SER A 256 -15.85 -10.19 23.90
CA SER A 256 -17.14 -9.85 24.53
C SER A 256 -18.04 -8.99 23.62
N MET A 257 -17.45 -8.23 22.72
CA MET A 257 -18.15 -7.40 21.71
C MET A 257 -18.39 -8.16 20.39
N LYS A 258 -18.14 -9.47 20.38
CA LYS A 258 -18.36 -10.34 19.22
C LYS A 258 -17.48 -10.06 18.00
N MET A 259 -16.30 -9.47 18.20
CA MET A 259 -15.29 -9.35 17.14
C MET A 259 -14.65 -10.72 16.82
N HIS A 260 -15.22 -11.42 15.83
CA HIS A 260 -14.81 -12.74 15.38
C HIS A 260 -14.62 -12.77 13.86
N GLY A 261 -13.82 -13.73 13.40
CA GLY A 261 -13.75 -14.08 12.00
C GLY A 261 -13.72 -15.59 11.78
N GLU A 262 -13.95 -15.97 10.52
CA GLU A 262 -14.05 -17.34 10.07
C GLU A 262 -13.31 -17.49 8.74
N ILE A 263 -12.52 -18.56 8.62
CA ILE A 263 -11.87 -18.96 7.39
C ILE A 263 -12.32 -20.37 7.07
N VAL A 264 -13.02 -20.52 5.95
CA VAL A 264 -13.37 -21.81 5.37
C VAL A 264 -12.26 -22.19 4.39
N VAL A 265 -11.51 -23.23 4.72
CA VAL A 265 -10.42 -23.76 3.88
C VAL A 265 -10.96 -24.98 3.15
N GLY A 266 -10.87 -25.01 1.82
CA GLY A 266 -11.44 -26.11 1.03
C GLY A 266 -12.96 -26.17 1.15
N ASP A 267 -13.50 -27.31 1.59
CA ASP A 267 -14.94 -27.49 1.85
C ASP A 267 -15.34 -27.18 3.31
N GLY A 268 -14.39 -26.74 4.14
CA GLY A 268 -14.61 -26.44 5.55
C GLY A 268 -14.41 -27.64 6.47
N GLY A 269 -13.84 -28.74 5.97
CA GLY A 269 -13.66 -29.99 6.73
C GLY A 269 -14.95 -30.79 6.85
N VAL A 270 -15.88 -30.63 5.90
CA VAL A 270 -17.12 -31.41 5.87
C VAL A 270 -16.80 -32.77 5.25
N ASP A 271 -16.68 -33.80 6.09
CA ASP A 271 -16.52 -35.16 5.58
C ASP A 271 -17.65 -35.47 4.60
N SER A 272 -17.31 -35.64 3.32
CA SER A 272 -18.25 -36.02 2.24
C SER A 272 -18.86 -37.43 2.43
N SER A 273 -18.73 -38.04 3.61
CA SER A 273 -19.30 -39.34 3.97
C SER A 273 -20.65 -39.20 4.68
N SER A 274 -21.62 -38.54 4.04
CA SER A 274 -23.03 -38.88 4.31
C SER A 274 -23.37 -40.15 3.53
N ASP A 275 -22.83 -41.27 3.99
CA ASP A 275 -23.25 -42.60 3.57
C ASP A 275 -24.74 -42.73 3.93
N THR A 276 -25.58 -42.71 2.89
CA THR A 276 -27.02 -42.81 3.04
C THR A 276 -27.32 -44.23 3.48
N LYS A 277 -27.35 -44.48 4.80
CA LYS A 277 -27.93 -45.71 5.32
C LYS A 277 -29.43 -45.67 5.09
N GLU A 278 -29.85 -46.20 3.95
CA GLU A 278 -31.21 -46.72 3.77
C GLU A 278 -31.50 -47.70 4.91
N THR A 279 -32.36 -47.29 5.84
CA THR A 279 -33.03 -48.23 6.74
C THR A 279 -34.36 -48.60 6.10
N GLU A 280 -34.36 -49.62 5.24
CA GLU A 280 -35.58 -50.37 4.93
C GLU A 280 -35.34 -51.85 5.19
N ASP A 281 -35.75 -52.31 6.37
CA ASP A 281 -36.12 -53.70 6.58
C ASP A 281 -37.22 -53.74 7.65
N ALA A 282 -38.48 -53.70 7.18
CA ALA A 282 -39.63 -54.19 7.93
C ALA A 282 -40.41 -55.18 7.02
N PRO A 283 -40.85 -56.32 7.57
CA PRO A 283 -41.13 -57.51 6.77
C PRO A 283 -42.51 -57.47 6.09
N GLY A 284 -42.54 -57.97 4.86
CA GLY A 284 -43.74 -58.05 4.03
C GLY A 284 -44.83 -58.95 4.62
N PHE A 285 -46.06 -58.42 4.64
CA PHE A 285 -47.28 -59.21 4.57
C PHE A 285 -48.06 -58.78 3.33
N VAL A 286 -48.22 -59.72 2.41
CA VAL A 286 -49.03 -59.65 1.20
C VAL A 286 -50.51 -59.47 1.54
N ALA A 287 -51.16 -58.46 0.96
CA ALA A 287 -52.61 -58.48 0.71
C ALA A 287 -52.99 -57.53 -0.44
N SER A 288 -53.34 -58.16 -1.56
CA SER A 288 -54.19 -57.74 -2.66
C SER A 288 -55.13 -56.55 -2.42
N THR A 289 -55.13 -55.59 -3.35
CA THR A 289 -56.38 -55.17 -4.02
C THR A 289 -56.06 -54.54 -5.39
N MET A 290 -56.77 -55.06 -6.38
CA MET A 290 -56.81 -54.65 -7.78
C MET A 290 -57.97 -53.65 -7.96
N VAL A 291 -57.95 -52.88 -9.07
CA VAL A 291 -59.00 -51.97 -9.60
C VAL A 291 -58.87 -50.53 -9.05
N VAL A 292 -58.63 -49.48 -9.86
CA VAL A 292 -59.58 -48.81 -10.79
C VAL A 292 -58.86 -48.19 -12.00
N ALA A 293 -59.56 -48.25 -13.13
CA ALA A 293 -59.18 -47.89 -14.48
C ALA A 293 -59.34 -46.38 -14.83
N ILE A 294 -58.47 -45.94 -15.75
CA ILE A 294 -58.67 -45.03 -16.91
C ILE A 294 -59.27 -43.63 -16.66
N LEU A 295 -58.47 -42.60 -16.95
CA LEU A 295 -58.94 -41.27 -17.34
C LEU A 295 -57.93 -40.58 -18.26
N GLY A 296 -58.39 -40.06 -19.40
CA GLY A 296 -57.66 -39.04 -20.15
C GLY A 296 -57.83 -39.02 -21.68
N ALA A 297 -59.07 -38.97 -22.20
CA ALA A 297 -59.31 -38.55 -23.59
C ALA A 297 -60.09 -37.23 -23.62
N VAL A 298 -59.35 -36.18 -23.97
CA VAL A 298 -59.70 -34.95 -24.71
C VAL A 298 -61.17 -34.77 -25.13
N LEU A 299 -61.81 -33.68 -24.71
CA LEU A 299 -62.22 -32.55 -25.58
C LEU A 299 -63.23 -31.62 -24.89
N PHE A 300 -62.90 -30.33 -25.02
CA PHE A 300 -63.69 -29.13 -24.75
C PHE A 300 -65.18 -29.24 -25.09
N LEU A 301 -66.04 -28.81 -24.15
CA LEU A 301 -67.40 -28.37 -24.47
C LEU A 301 -67.50 -26.86 -24.29
N GLY A 302 -67.91 -26.21 -25.39
CA GLY A 302 -68.29 -24.82 -25.45
C GLY A 302 -69.39 -24.46 -24.46
N ARG A 303 -69.17 -23.32 -23.83
CA ARG A 303 -69.93 -22.65 -22.78
C ARG A 303 -71.40 -22.40 -23.16
N ARG A 304 -72.29 -22.74 -22.22
CA ARG A 304 -73.71 -22.35 -22.13
C ARG A 304 -73.92 -20.83 -22.18
N ARG A 305 -75.04 -20.41 -22.78
CA ARG A 305 -75.69 -19.10 -22.60
C ARG A 305 -76.79 -19.21 -21.53
N SER A 306 -76.90 -18.14 -20.72
CA SER A 306 -78.09 -17.56 -20.05
C SER A 306 -78.90 -18.44 -19.08
N PHE A 307 -79.32 -18.01 -17.90
CA PHE A 307 -79.36 -16.73 -17.18
C PHE A 307 -79.10 -17.02 -15.69
#